data_AF-A0A8H9WSI5-F1
#
_entry.id   AF-A0A8H9WSI5-F1
#
_cell.length_a   1.000
_cell.length_b   1.000
_cell.length_c   1.000
_cell.angle_alpha   90.00
_cell.angle_beta   90.00
_cell.angle_gamma   90.00
#
_symmetry.space_group_name_H-M   'P 1'
#
loop_
_entity.id
_entity.type
_entity.pdbx_description
1 polymer ?
#
loop_
_entity_poly.entity_id
_entity_poly.type
_entity_poly.pdbx_seq_one_letter_code
_entity_poly.pdbx_strand_id
1 'polypeptide(L)' 'MAKGRTFTEREFDIMNILWGEGSGTVAEVREDLPHLLGYTGVLKMLQILEEKGMVRHE' A
#
# COMPACT_ATOMS: atom_id res chain seq x y z
N MET A 1 2.90 -2.33 -25.27
CA MET A 1 3.57 -2.36 -23.95
C MET A 1 2.54 -1.99 -22.91
N ALA A 2 2.25 -2.88 -21.95
CA ALA A 2 1.13 -2.72 -21.02
C ALA A 2 1.33 -1.50 -20.12
N LYS A 3 0.52 -0.46 -20.33
CA LYS A 3 0.43 0.71 -19.48
C LYS A 3 -0.27 0.26 -18.18
N GLY A 4 0.49 -0.16 -17.16
CA GLY A 4 -0.13 -0.54 -15.87
C GLY A 4 0.64 -1.48 -14.94
N ARG A 5 1.99 -1.56 -14.98
CA ARG A 5 2.75 -2.47 -14.10
C ARG A 5 3.92 -1.82 -13.34
N THR A 6 3.97 -0.49 -13.30
CA THR A 6 5.00 0.22 -12.51
C THR A 6 4.39 0.70 -11.21
N PHE A 7 4.86 0.12 -10.11
CA PHE A 7 4.59 0.60 -8.76
C PHE A 7 5.51 1.76 -8.42
N THR A 8 4.99 2.74 -7.70
CA THR A 8 5.85 3.75 -7.07
C THR A 8 6.61 3.11 -5.91
N GLU A 9 7.72 3.71 -5.49
CA GLU A 9 8.49 3.24 -4.32
C GLU A 9 7.58 3.08 -3.10
N ARG A 10 6.67 4.02 -2.87
CA ARG A 10 5.72 3.99 -1.74
C ARG A 10 4.70 2.85 -1.83
N GLU A 11 4.22 2.54 -3.03
CA GLU A 11 3.35 1.41 -3.24
C GLU A 11 4.08 0.10 -2.94
N PHE A 12 5.36 0.02 -3.31
CA PHE A 12 6.21 -1.12 -3.01
C PHE A 12 6.50 -1.24 -1.51
N ASP A 13 6.73 -0.13 -0.81
CA ASP A 13 6.90 -0.11 0.65
C ASP A 13 5.66 -0.66 1.37
N ILE A 14 4.46 -0.21 0.97
CA ILE A 14 3.19 -0.72 1.52
C ILE A 14 3.03 -2.21 1.26
N MET A 15 3.31 -2.65 0.03
CA MET A 15 3.24 -4.06 -0.33
C MET A 15 4.23 -4.91 0.48
N ASN A 16 5.45 -4.43 0.72
CA ASN A 16 6.43 -5.15 1.54
C ASN A 16 5.96 -5.30 3.00
N ILE A 17 5.36 -4.26 3.58
CA ILE A 17 4.79 -4.32 4.93
C ILE A 17 3.68 -5.38 4.98
N LEU A 18 2.71 -5.30 4.08
CA LEU A 18 1.57 -6.23 4.04
C LEU A 18 1.98 -7.67 3.73
N TRP A 19 2.99 -7.88 2.88
CA TRP A 19 3.49 -9.22 2.58
C TRP A 19 4.38 -9.79 3.67
N GLY A 20 5.04 -8.95 4.46
CA GLY A 20 5.79 -9.35 5.65
C GLY A 20 4.86 -9.82 6.77
N GLU A 21 3.81 -9.05 7.04
CA GLU A 21 2.85 -9.32 8.13
C GLU A 21 1.70 -10.25 7.70
N GLY A 22 1.51 -10.47 6.40
CA GLY A 22 0.41 -11.25 5.81
C GLY A 22 -0.92 -10.49 5.70
N SER A 23 -1.16 -9.54 6.60
CA SER A 23 -2.24 -8.57 6.53
C SER A 23 -1.88 -7.33 7.36
N GLY A 24 -2.66 -6.26 7.22
CA GLY A 24 -2.43 -5.04 7.99
C GLY A 24 -3.51 -3.99 7.77
N THR A 25 -3.79 -3.23 8.81
CA THR A 25 -4.69 -2.09 8.79
C THR A 25 -4.01 -0.83 8.28
N VAL A 26 -4.80 0.16 7.90
CA VAL A 26 -4.29 1.49 7.48
C VAL A 26 -3.42 2.14 8.57
N ALA A 27 -3.71 1.87 9.85
CA ALA A 27 -2.96 2.41 10.97
C ALA A 27 -1.60 1.73 11.12
N GLU A 28 -1.55 0.40 11.08
CA GLU A 28 -0.30 -0.38 11.15
C GLU A 28 0.63 -0.04 9.98
N VAL A 29 0.09 -0.05 8.76
CA VAL A 29 0.88 0.32 7.56
C VAL A 29 1.41 1.76 7.67
N ARG A 30 0.67 2.67 8.31
CA ARG A 30 1.13 4.05 8.56
C ARG A 30 2.24 4.11 9.61
N GLU A 31 2.17 3.29 10.65
CA GLU A 31 3.19 3.24 11.71
C GLU A 31 4.53 2.71 11.17
N ASP A 32 4.47 1.74 10.28
CA ASP A 32 5.65 1.13 9.66
C ASP A 32 6.22 1.94 8.48
N LEU A 33 5.42 2.85 7.91
CA LEU A 33 5.88 3.77 6.87
C LEU A 33 6.64 4.97 7.48
N PRO A 34 7.86 5.29 7.01
CA PRO A 34 8.60 6.45 7.48
C PRO A 34 7.91 7.78 7.13
N HIS A 35 7.17 8.30 8.11
CA HIS A 35 6.70 9.68 8.40
C HIS A 35 6.16 10.64 7.32
N LEU A 36 6.10 10.29 6.03
CA LEU A 36 5.73 11.24 4.98
C LEU A 36 4.25 11.27 4.60
N LEU A 37 3.43 10.37 5.15
CA LEU A 37 2.04 10.23 4.74
C LEU A 37 1.08 10.26 5.94
N GLY A 38 0.11 11.15 5.86
CA GLY A 38 -1.06 11.11 6.74
C GLY A 38 -1.93 9.90 6.43
N TYR A 39 -2.85 9.59 7.36
CA TYR A 39 -3.78 8.46 7.26
C TYR A 39 -4.50 8.35 5.90
N THR A 40 -4.99 9.48 5.39
CA THR A 40 -5.70 9.53 4.10
C THR A 40 -4.80 9.21 2.91
N GLY A 41 -3.50 9.51 2.99
CA GLY A 41 -2.52 9.17 1.97
C GLY A 41 -2.27 7.67 1.90
N VAL A 42 -2.15 7.02 3.07
CA VAL A 42 -2.02 5.56 3.18
C VAL A 42 -3.28 4.87 2.64
N LEU A 43 -4.46 5.32 3.07
CA LEU A 43 -5.74 4.80 2.55
C LEU A 43 -5.84 4.92 1.02
N LYS A 44 -5.47 6.07 0.45
CA LYS A 44 -5.50 6.28 -1.00
C LYS A 44 -4.60 5.29 -1.75
N MET A 45 -3.42 5.01 -1.22
CA MET A 45 -2.50 4.06 -1.86
C MET A 45 -2.99 2.61 -1.73
N LEU A 46 -3.57 2.24 -0.60
CA LEU A 46 -4.19 0.92 -0.45
C LEU A 46 -5.35 0.74 -1.44
N GLN A 47 -6.18 1.77 -1.65
CA GLN A 47 -7.23 1.76 -2.68
C GLN A 47 -6.65 1.61 -4.09
N ILE A 48 -5.57 2.31 -4.42
CA ILE A 48 -4.90 2.17 -5.73
C ILE A 48 -4.32 0.76 -5.90
N LEU A 49 -3.70 0.21 -4.86
CA LEU A 49 -3.17 -1.16 -4.87
C LEU A 49 -4.27 -2.20 -5.02
N GLU A 50 -5.44 -1.94 -4.44
CA GLU A 50 -6.64 -2.76 -4.59
C GLU A 50 -7.22 -2.67 -6.00
N GLU A 51 -7.33 -1.47 -6.58
CA GLU A 51 -7.71 -1.28 -7.99
C GLU A 51 -6.74 -1.99 -8.95
N LYS A 52 -5.46 -2.08 -8.56
CA LYS A 52 -4.43 -2.84 -9.28
C LYS A 52 -4.46 -4.35 -9.02
N GLY A 53 -5.27 -4.82 -8.07
CA GLY A 53 -5.42 -6.23 -7.70
C GLY A 53 -4.25 -6.81 -6.89
N MET A 54 -3.46 -5.96 -6.22
CA MET A 54 -2.31 -6.39 -5.40
C MET A 54 -2.67 -6.63 -3.94
N VAL A 55 -3.70 -5.97 -3.44
CA VAL A 55 -4.24 -6.11 -2.08
C VAL A 55 -5.76 -6.17 -2.13
N ARG A 56 -6.39 -6.56 -1.04
CA ARG A 56 -7.84 -6.60 -0.88
C ARG A 56 -8.21 -6.24 0.55
N HIS A 57 -9.33 -5.55 0.74
CA HIS A 57 -9.93 -5.40 2.06
C HIS A 57 -10.80 -6.61 2.44
N GLU A 58 -10.77 -6.99 3.72
CA GLU A 58 -11.69 -7.97 4.33
C GLU A 58 -12.55 -7.33 5.43
#